data_AF-A0A2K2TUW3-F1
#
_entry.id   AF-A0A2K2TUW3-F1
#
_cell.length_a   1.000
_cell.length_b   1.000
_cell.length_c   1.000
_cell.angle_alpha   90.00
_cell.angle_beta   90.00
_cell.angle_gamma   90.00
#
_symmetry.space_group_name_H-M   'P 1'
#
loop_
_entity.id
_entity.type
_entity.pdbx_description
1 polymer ?
#
loop_
_entity_poly.entity_id
_entity_poly.type
_entity_poly.pdbx_seq_one_letter_code
_entity_poly.pdbx_strand_id
1 'polypeptide(L)'
;MKKAVILLLSVLCAASMNACGHEHTYADATCTTPKTCTKCEATEGEPLGHTYADATCTEPKTCKVCGAVEGEPLGHSYTEATCTEPEICTVCKETGVEALGHSTEIGICERCGEYQGKESVVKILDNLQYANAQTDLALVIQLTGTDLYNNINKGFEYYETAKEKYNESVELCADYPELSSLKEDILKTIEALPLTVQGSDLESIDGYLDDLEDFAIAKAQMQIDMVFVEESIK
;
A
#
# COMPACT_ATOMS: atom_id res chain seq x y z
N MET A 1 84.42 -42.79 -44.73
CA MET A 1 83.99 -44.13 -44.28
C MET A 1 83.24 -44.05 -42.96
N LYS A 2 81.91 -44.12 -43.07
CA LYS A 2 80.97 -44.88 -42.22
C LYS A 2 80.77 -44.51 -40.74
N LYS A 3 81.69 -43.86 -40.02
CA LYS A 3 81.48 -43.55 -38.57
C LYS A 3 80.76 -42.23 -38.29
N ALA A 4 80.95 -41.19 -39.11
CA ALA A 4 80.36 -39.87 -38.90
C ALA A 4 78.87 -39.77 -39.33
N VAL A 5 78.45 -40.55 -40.34
CA VAL A 5 77.05 -40.56 -40.82
C VAL A 5 76.15 -41.39 -39.89
N ILE A 6 76.68 -42.43 -39.24
CA ILE A 6 75.94 -43.25 -38.27
C ILE A 6 75.66 -42.44 -36.98
N LEU A 7 76.58 -41.54 -36.59
CA LEU A 7 76.42 -40.69 -35.41
C LEU A 7 75.36 -39.58 -35.62
N LEU A 8 75.27 -39.01 -36.83
CA LEU A 8 74.25 -38.00 -37.18
C LEU A 8 72.84 -38.57 -37.35
N LEU A 9 72.70 -39.83 -37.80
CA LEU A 9 71.41 -40.53 -37.86
C LEU A 9 70.94 -41.02 -36.48
N SER A 10 71.86 -41.31 -35.56
CA SER A 10 71.51 -41.72 -34.19
C SER A 10 71.00 -40.57 -33.30
N VAL A 11 71.38 -39.33 -33.60
CA VAL A 11 70.96 -38.13 -32.84
C VAL A 11 69.60 -37.60 -33.30
N LEU A 12 69.22 -37.80 -34.58
CA LEU A 12 67.88 -37.44 -35.07
C LEU A 12 66.76 -38.36 -34.54
N CYS A 13 67.08 -39.59 -34.14
CA CYS A 13 66.08 -40.59 -33.73
C CYS A 13 65.83 -40.62 -32.21
N ALA A 14 66.69 -39.97 -31.42
CA ALA A 14 66.52 -39.88 -29.97
C ALA A 14 65.52 -38.78 -29.53
N ALA A 15 65.05 -37.94 -30.46
CA ALA A 15 64.08 -36.89 -30.18
C ALA A 15 62.60 -37.30 -30.39
N SER A 16 62.31 -38.55 -30.77
CA SER A 16 60.94 -39.00 -31.07
C SER A 16 60.47 -40.20 -30.23
N MET A 17 61.06 -40.41 -29.06
CA MET A 17 60.57 -41.43 -28.12
C MET A 17 59.39 -40.88 -27.32
N ASN A 18 58.21 -40.88 -27.96
CA ASN A 18 56.88 -40.97 -27.33
C ASN A 18 55.82 -41.40 -28.39
N ALA A 19 56.20 -42.22 -29.38
CA ALA A 19 55.23 -42.77 -30.34
C ALA A 19 54.47 -43.93 -29.67
N CYS A 20 53.26 -43.67 -29.18
CA CYS A 20 52.42 -44.67 -28.55
C CYS A 20 51.98 -45.73 -29.59
N GLY A 21 52.14 -47.02 -29.28
CA GLY A 21 51.97 -48.13 -30.23
C GLY A 21 50.52 -48.55 -30.55
N HIS A 22 49.55 -47.65 -30.43
CA HIS A 22 48.14 -47.93 -30.73
C HIS A 22 47.47 -46.72 -31.39
N GLU A 23 46.36 -46.96 -32.09
CA GLU A 23 45.52 -45.89 -32.63
C GLU A 23 44.72 -45.22 -31.50
N HIS A 24 44.78 -43.90 -31.43
CA HIS A 24 44.14 -43.13 -30.36
C HIS A 24 42.65 -42.94 -30.65
N THR A 25 41.81 -43.44 -29.75
CA THR A 25 40.39 -43.07 -29.66
C THR A 25 40.21 -42.15 -28.46
N TYR A 26 39.84 -40.90 -28.71
CA TYR A 26 39.71 -39.87 -27.68
C TYR A 26 38.28 -39.74 -27.18
N ALA A 27 38.13 -39.57 -25.87
CA ALA A 27 36.92 -39.02 -25.28
C ALA A 27 36.87 -37.50 -25.54
N ASP A 28 35.66 -36.95 -25.62
CA ASP A 28 35.45 -35.52 -25.79
C ASP A 28 36.04 -34.70 -24.64
N ALA A 29 36.44 -33.47 -24.95
CA ALA A 29 36.94 -32.53 -23.95
C ALA A 29 35.83 -32.15 -22.97
N THR A 30 36.21 -31.90 -21.72
CA THR A 30 35.32 -31.34 -20.68
C THR A 30 35.70 -29.88 -20.41
N CYS A 31 35.03 -29.22 -19.47
CA CYS A 31 35.40 -27.87 -19.05
C CYS A 31 36.81 -27.77 -18.47
N THR A 32 37.32 -28.84 -17.85
CA THR A 32 38.62 -28.84 -17.14
C THR A 32 39.66 -29.76 -17.76
N THR A 33 39.28 -30.64 -18.70
CA THR A 33 40.21 -31.58 -19.35
C THR A 33 40.11 -31.52 -20.87
N PRO A 34 41.24 -31.57 -21.61
CA PRO A 34 41.23 -31.69 -23.06
C PRO A 34 40.74 -33.08 -23.50
N LYS A 35 40.64 -33.31 -24.81
CA LYS A 35 40.30 -34.64 -25.33
C LYS A 35 41.35 -35.64 -24.85
N THR A 36 40.91 -36.77 -24.28
CA THR A 36 41.81 -37.71 -23.60
C THR A 36 41.66 -39.10 -24.21
N CYS A 37 42.79 -39.72 -24.57
CA CYS A 37 42.80 -41.06 -25.15
C CYS A 37 42.34 -42.09 -24.11
N THR A 38 41.33 -42.86 -24.48
CA THR A 38 40.68 -43.86 -23.61
C THR A 38 41.58 -45.03 -23.17
N LYS A 39 42.77 -45.17 -23.75
CA LYS A 39 43.70 -46.30 -23.48
C LYS A 39 45.02 -45.92 -22.81
N CYS A 40 45.54 -44.72 -23.06
CA CYS A 40 46.88 -44.33 -22.61
C CYS A 40 46.96 -42.93 -22.01
N GLU A 41 45.82 -42.26 -21.84
CA GLU A 41 45.72 -40.95 -21.20
C GLU A 41 46.45 -39.81 -21.95
N ALA A 42 46.97 -40.07 -23.16
CA ALA A 42 47.49 -39.03 -24.04
C ALA A 42 46.39 -37.99 -24.32
N THR A 43 46.73 -36.72 -24.25
CA THR A 43 45.79 -35.60 -24.41
C THR A 43 45.97 -34.90 -25.75
N GLU A 44 44.88 -34.44 -26.35
CA GLU A 44 44.86 -33.65 -27.59
C GLU A 44 44.00 -32.39 -27.44
N GLY A 45 44.56 -31.24 -27.83
CA GLY A 45 43.90 -29.94 -27.72
C GLY A 45 43.84 -29.40 -26.29
N GLU A 46 42.98 -28.40 -26.08
CA GLU A 46 42.77 -27.73 -24.79
C GLU A 46 41.39 -28.10 -24.20
N PRO A 47 41.17 -27.95 -22.88
CA PRO A 47 39.84 -28.00 -22.27
C PRO A 47 38.88 -27.00 -22.93
N LEU A 48 37.57 -27.29 -22.86
CA LEU A 48 36.54 -26.37 -23.38
C LEU A 48 36.47 -25.04 -22.61
N GLY A 49 36.94 -25.02 -21.36
CA GLY A 49 36.75 -23.91 -20.45
C GLY A 49 35.30 -23.81 -19.94
N HIS A 50 35.07 -22.85 -19.04
CA HIS A 50 33.75 -22.63 -18.46
C HIS A 50 33.02 -21.46 -19.14
N THR A 51 31.78 -21.72 -19.57
CA THR A 51 30.84 -20.69 -20.01
C THR A 51 29.77 -20.48 -18.95
N TYR A 52 29.96 -19.48 -18.09
CA TYR A 52 29.05 -19.19 -16.98
C TYR A 52 27.82 -18.40 -17.43
N ALA A 53 26.66 -18.73 -16.85
CA ALA A 53 25.52 -17.82 -16.76
C ALA A 53 25.79 -16.76 -15.69
N ASP A 54 25.17 -15.59 -15.82
CA ASP A 54 25.24 -14.55 -14.79
C ASP A 54 24.58 -15.02 -13.49
N ALA A 55 25.09 -14.51 -12.37
CA ALA A 55 24.47 -14.75 -11.07
C ALA A 55 23.09 -14.09 -11.01
N THR A 56 22.18 -14.72 -10.27
CA THR A 56 20.86 -14.16 -9.94
C THR A 56 20.85 -13.71 -8.49
N CYS A 57 19.71 -13.24 -7.98
CA CYS A 57 19.59 -12.88 -6.56
C CYS A 57 19.80 -14.08 -5.63
N THR A 58 19.46 -15.30 -6.09
CA THR A 58 19.45 -16.51 -5.27
C THR A 58 20.51 -17.54 -5.70
N GLU A 59 21.10 -17.40 -6.89
CA GLU A 59 22.07 -18.36 -7.43
C GLU A 59 23.38 -17.67 -7.88
N PRO A 60 24.55 -18.29 -7.64
CA PRO A 60 25.83 -17.79 -8.15
C PRO A 60 25.94 -18.02 -9.66
N LYS A 61 27.03 -17.54 -10.27
CA LYS A 61 27.31 -17.84 -11.67
C LYS A 61 27.46 -19.34 -11.87
N THR A 62 26.73 -19.90 -12.83
CA THR A 62 26.68 -21.35 -13.06
C THR A 62 27.09 -21.71 -14.48
N CYS A 63 28.04 -22.63 -14.64
CA CYS A 63 28.52 -23.06 -15.94
C CYS A 63 27.43 -23.81 -16.70
N LYS A 64 27.04 -23.30 -17.86
CA LYS A 64 25.96 -23.87 -18.69
C LYS A 64 26.26 -25.27 -19.23
N VAL A 65 27.52 -25.70 -19.18
CA VAL A 65 27.99 -26.97 -19.75
C VAL A 65 28.11 -28.07 -18.68
N CYS A 66 28.71 -27.76 -17.52
CA CYS A 66 29.01 -28.78 -16.49
C CYS A 66 28.39 -28.50 -15.11
N GLY A 67 27.71 -27.37 -14.92
CA GLY A 67 27.10 -27.00 -13.64
C GLY A 67 28.08 -26.52 -12.57
N ALA A 68 29.37 -26.38 -12.88
CA ALA A 68 30.35 -25.77 -11.97
C ALA A 68 29.90 -24.34 -11.60
N VAL A 69 30.05 -23.95 -10.33
CA VAL A 69 29.65 -22.64 -9.81
C VAL A 69 30.86 -21.77 -9.53
N GLU A 70 30.71 -20.46 -9.72
CA GLU A 70 31.73 -19.45 -9.43
C GLU A 70 31.13 -18.26 -8.68
N GLY A 71 31.74 -17.88 -7.56
CA GLY A 71 31.30 -16.77 -6.72
C GLY A 71 30.04 -17.06 -5.93
N GLU A 72 29.39 -15.99 -5.46
CA GLU A 72 28.17 -16.02 -4.64
C GLU A 72 26.98 -15.45 -5.43
N PRO A 73 25.72 -15.74 -5.02
CA PRO A 73 24.55 -15.02 -5.50
C PRO A 73 24.68 -13.50 -5.33
N LEU A 74 23.99 -12.73 -6.17
CA LEU A 74 23.97 -11.27 -6.07
C LEU A 74 23.30 -10.78 -4.78
N GLY A 75 22.42 -11.60 -4.19
CA GLY A 75 21.52 -11.18 -3.12
C GLY A 75 20.42 -10.26 -3.62
N HIS A 76 19.50 -9.91 -2.72
CA HIS A 76 18.47 -8.92 -2.99
C HIS A 76 18.93 -7.53 -2.55
N SER A 77 18.67 -6.54 -3.39
CA SER A 77 18.85 -5.12 -3.08
C SER A 77 17.51 -4.42 -3.27
N TYR A 78 16.83 -4.10 -2.17
CA TYR A 78 15.48 -3.56 -2.17
C TYR A 78 15.46 -2.02 -2.15
N THR A 79 14.44 -1.43 -2.77
CA THR A 79 14.04 -0.04 -2.49
C THR A 79 13.36 0.05 -1.13
N GLU A 80 13.42 1.21 -0.48
CA GLU A 80 12.67 1.44 0.76
C GLU A 80 11.15 1.43 0.50
N ALA A 81 10.38 0.82 1.40
CA ALA A 81 8.94 0.89 1.36
C ALA A 81 8.44 2.28 1.76
N THR A 82 7.34 2.70 1.15
CA THR A 82 6.64 3.96 1.47
C THR A 82 5.27 3.66 2.08
N CYS A 83 4.44 4.70 2.27
CA CYS A 83 3.06 4.50 2.73
C CYS A 83 2.22 3.70 1.72
N THR A 84 2.53 3.81 0.43
CA THR A 84 1.72 3.28 -0.67
C THR A 84 2.45 2.26 -1.54
N GLU A 85 3.76 2.18 -1.47
CA GLU A 85 4.59 1.26 -2.26
C GLU A 85 5.39 0.31 -1.37
N PRO A 86 5.45 -0.99 -1.72
CA PRO A 86 6.27 -1.96 -1.01
C PRO A 86 7.75 -1.84 -1.38
N GLU A 87 8.60 -2.59 -0.68
CA GLU A 87 9.99 -2.77 -1.10
C GLU A 87 10.07 -3.60 -2.38
N ILE A 88 10.84 -3.13 -3.38
CA ILE A 88 11.02 -3.86 -4.64
C ILE A 88 12.50 -4.13 -4.86
N CYS A 89 12.84 -5.40 -5.10
CA CYS A 89 14.20 -5.79 -5.44
C CYS A 89 14.59 -5.15 -6.78
N THR A 90 15.63 -4.32 -6.78
CA THR A 90 16.10 -3.61 -7.96
C THR A 90 16.60 -4.54 -9.06
N VAL A 91 17.04 -5.76 -8.69
CA VAL A 91 17.60 -6.78 -9.58
C VAL A 91 16.51 -7.69 -10.17
N CYS A 92 15.75 -8.41 -9.35
CA CYS A 92 14.76 -9.40 -9.82
C CYS A 92 13.30 -8.93 -9.80
N LYS A 93 13.01 -7.73 -9.26
CA LYS A 93 11.65 -7.16 -9.09
C LYS A 93 10.74 -7.93 -8.14
N GLU A 94 11.29 -8.84 -7.34
CA GLU A 94 10.58 -9.49 -6.24
C GLU A 94 10.20 -8.46 -5.16
N THR A 95 8.99 -8.60 -4.61
CA THR A 95 8.50 -7.78 -3.50
C THR A 95 9.11 -8.24 -2.19
N GLY A 96 9.66 -7.30 -1.43
CA GLY A 96 10.15 -7.51 -0.07
C GLY A 96 9.04 -7.31 0.95
N VAL A 97 9.20 -6.33 1.83
CA VAL A 97 8.14 -5.94 2.76
C VAL A 97 7.02 -5.21 2.01
N GLU A 98 5.78 -5.45 2.42
CA GLU A 98 4.60 -4.73 1.93
C GLU A 98 4.68 -3.22 2.22
N ALA A 99 3.81 -2.44 1.59
CA ALA A 99 3.69 -1.01 1.88
C ALA A 99 3.42 -0.77 3.38
N LEU A 100 4.03 0.27 3.94
CA LEU A 100 3.97 0.55 5.38
C LEU A 100 2.59 1.02 5.85
N GLY A 101 1.74 1.44 4.91
CA GLY A 101 0.48 2.11 5.19
C GLY A 101 0.67 3.51 5.80
N HIS A 102 -0.44 4.23 5.94
CA HIS A 102 -0.46 5.52 6.61
C HIS A 102 -0.45 5.35 8.15
N SER A 103 -0.04 6.39 8.88
CA SER A 103 0.00 6.36 10.34
C SER A 103 -1.34 6.64 11.00
N THR A 104 -2.32 7.09 10.21
CA THR A 104 -3.68 7.42 10.64
C THR A 104 -4.65 7.19 9.48
N GLU A 105 -5.91 6.93 9.80
CA GLU A 105 -7.00 6.85 8.82
C GLU A 105 -7.57 8.24 8.50
N ILE A 106 -7.60 9.14 9.49
CA ILE A 106 -7.96 10.56 9.35
C ILE A 106 -6.88 11.44 9.94
N GLY A 107 -6.48 12.47 9.19
CA GLY A 107 -5.47 13.43 9.64
C GLY A 107 -4.16 13.32 8.86
N ILE A 108 -3.15 14.06 9.32
CA ILE A 108 -1.85 14.11 8.65
C ILE A 108 -1.06 12.85 8.95
N CYS A 109 -0.67 12.11 7.92
CA CYS A 109 0.24 10.98 8.06
C CYS A 109 1.63 11.46 8.51
N GLU A 110 2.14 10.96 9.63
CA GLU A 110 3.45 11.32 10.17
C GLU A 110 4.62 10.86 9.28
N ARG A 111 4.37 9.90 8.38
CA ARG A 111 5.39 9.33 7.49
C ARG A 111 5.55 10.12 6.20
N CYS A 112 4.44 10.48 5.54
CA CYS A 112 4.46 11.16 4.24
C CYS A 112 3.97 12.62 4.27
N GLY A 113 3.36 13.07 5.38
CA GLY A 113 2.79 14.41 5.50
C GLY A 113 1.46 14.61 4.76
N GLU A 114 0.92 13.58 4.11
CA GLU A 114 -0.35 13.67 3.40
C GLU A 114 -1.55 13.50 4.33
N TYR A 115 -2.59 14.29 4.12
CA TYR A 115 -3.86 14.18 4.84
C TYR A 115 -4.68 12.97 4.37
N GLN A 116 -5.08 12.10 5.30
CA GLN A 116 -5.85 10.88 5.06
C GLN A 116 -7.34 11.05 5.40
N GLY A 117 -8.21 10.30 4.71
CA GLY A 117 -9.65 10.26 4.98
C GLY A 117 -10.42 11.53 4.56
N LYS A 118 -9.84 12.38 3.71
CA LYS A 118 -10.45 13.64 3.26
C LYS A 118 -11.85 13.46 2.65
N GLU A 119 -12.04 12.44 1.82
CA GLU A 119 -13.33 12.17 1.16
C GLU A 119 -14.43 11.84 2.17
N SER A 120 -14.13 10.98 3.17
CA SER A 120 -15.07 10.64 4.24
C SER A 120 -15.42 11.86 5.09
N VAL A 121 -14.43 12.69 5.44
CA VAL A 121 -14.67 13.92 6.20
C VAL A 121 -15.54 14.90 5.42
N VAL A 122 -15.28 15.11 4.13
CA VAL A 122 -16.12 15.96 3.28
C VAL A 122 -17.57 15.47 3.26
N LYS A 123 -17.80 14.16 3.13
CA LYS A 123 -19.16 13.59 3.15
C LYS A 123 -19.88 13.82 4.48
N ILE A 124 -19.17 13.69 5.61
CA ILE A 124 -19.73 14.01 6.93
C ILE A 124 -20.15 15.48 6.98
N LEU A 125 -19.25 16.39 6.58
CA LEU A 125 -19.52 17.83 6.60
C LEU A 125 -20.68 18.22 5.67
N ASP A 126 -20.77 17.63 4.47
CA ASP A 126 -21.88 17.87 3.54
C ASP A 126 -23.23 17.44 4.14
N ASN A 127 -23.27 16.26 4.78
CA ASN A 127 -24.47 15.79 5.48
C ASN A 127 -24.88 16.74 6.61
N LEU A 128 -23.92 17.20 7.42
CA LEU A 128 -24.19 18.12 8.52
C LEU A 128 -24.64 19.50 8.03
N GLN A 129 -24.04 20.02 6.96
CA GLN A 129 -24.46 21.27 6.33
C GLN A 129 -25.89 21.17 5.80
N TYR A 130 -26.24 20.06 5.15
CA TYR A 130 -27.61 19.82 4.69
C TYR A 130 -28.59 19.75 5.86
N ALA A 131 -28.27 18.98 6.91
CA ALA A 131 -29.10 18.87 8.12
C ALA A 131 -29.30 20.25 8.78
N ASN A 132 -28.25 21.05 8.86
CA ASN A 132 -28.32 22.42 9.36
C ASN A 132 -29.26 23.30 8.52
N ALA A 133 -29.21 23.19 7.18
CA ALA A 133 -30.11 23.93 6.30
C ALA A 133 -31.58 23.49 6.48
N GLN A 134 -31.84 22.20 6.70
CA GLN A 134 -33.20 21.71 6.98
C GLN A 134 -33.72 22.25 8.32
N THR A 135 -32.91 22.22 9.37
CA THR A 135 -33.32 22.75 10.69
C THR A 135 -33.50 24.26 10.70
N ASP A 136 -32.72 25.00 9.91
CA ASP A 136 -32.95 26.45 9.71
C ASP A 136 -34.27 26.71 8.98
N LEU A 137 -34.59 25.90 7.97
CA LEU A 137 -35.86 26.01 7.24
C LEU A 137 -37.07 25.66 8.12
N ALA A 138 -36.93 24.66 9.00
CA ALA A 138 -37.95 24.34 10.01
C ALA A 138 -38.30 25.57 10.86
N LEU A 139 -37.26 26.26 11.35
CA LEU A 139 -37.39 27.46 12.17
C LEU A 139 -38.05 28.62 11.39
N VAL A 140 -37.69 28.81 10.13
CA VAL A 140 -38.30 29.84 9.26
C VAL A 140 -39.78 29.57 9.03
N ILE A 141 -40.17 28.32 8.80
CA ILE A 141 -41.58 27.95 8.57
C ILE A 141 -42.42 28.21 9.83
N GLN A 142 -41.87 27.93 11.01
CA GLN A 142 -42.52 28.20 12.29
C GLN A 142 -42.81 29.68 12.50
N LEU A 143 -41.89 30.55 12.09
CA LEU A 143 -41.98 32.00 12.25
C LEU A 143 -42.86 32.69 11.18
N THR A 144 -43.30 31.97 10.14
CA THR A 144 -44.02 32.53 9.00
C THR A 144 -45.49 32.11 8.98
N GLY A 145 -46.33 32.72 9.82
CA GLY A 145 -47.79 32.54 9.72
C GLY A 145 -48.58 33.05 10.91
N THR A 146 -49.91 33.09 10.77
CA THR A 146 -50.84 33.42 11.86
C THR A 146 -51.27 32.18 12.67
N ASP A 147 -50.93 30.98 12.20
CA ASP A 147 -51.28 29.70 12.82
C ASP A 147 -50.01 28.92 13.19
N LEU A 148 -49.49 29.26 14.38
CA LEU A 148 -48.22 28.76 14.89
C LEU A 148 -48.21 27.24 15.05
N TYR A 149 -49.28 26.66 15.60
CA TYR A 149 -49.38 25.22 15.84
C TYR A 149 -49.26 24.40 14.54
N ASN A 150 -49.96 24.81 13.47
CA ASN A 150 -49.87 24.10 12.19
C ASN A 150 -48.50 24.28 11.52
N ASN A 151 -47.83 25.41 11.72
CA ASN A 151 -46.49 25.63 11.18
C ASN A 151 -45.41 24.86 11.95
N ILE A 152 -45.53 24.72 13.28
CA ILE A 152 -44.67 23.83 14.09
C ILE A 152 -44.74 22.41 13.55
N ASN A 153 -45.95 21.88 13.34
CA ASN A 153 -46.13 20.53 12.80
C ASN A 153 -45.51 20.34 11.41
N LYS A 154 -45.56 21.37 10.54
CA LYS A 154 -44.86 21.33 9.24
C LYS A 154 -43.34 21.33 9.41
N GLY A 155 -42.82 22.07 10.38
CA GLY A 155 -41.39 22.10 10.70
C GLY A 155 -40.83 20.73 11.07
N PHE A 156 -41.64 19.84 11.66
CA PHE A 156 -41.21 18.49 12.02
C PHE A 156 -40.74 17.66 10.82
N GLU A 157 -41.32 17.83 9.64
CA GLU A 157 -40.87 17.14 8.41
C GLU A 157 -39.40 17.48 8.07
N TYR A 158 -39.01 18.74 8.30
CA TYR A 158 -37.65 19.21 8.09
C TYR A 158 -36.70 18.72 9.19
N TYR A 159 -37.15 18.67 10.45
CA TYR A 159 -36.36 18.10 11.54
C TYR A 159 -36.12 16.59 11.37
N GLU A 160 -37.11 15.82 10.91
CA GLU A 160 -36.92 14.40 10.60
C GLU A 160 -35.93 14.22 9.43
N THR A 161 -36.05 15.05 8.39
CA THR A 161 -35.07 15.04 7.28
C THR A 161 -33.65 15.36 7.78
N ALA A 162 -33.50 16.31 8.70
CA ALA A 162 -32.21 16.62 9.32
C ALA A 162 -31.68 15.45 10.16
N LYS A 163 -32.56 14.81 10.93
CA LYS A 163 -32.24 13.64 11.76
C LYS A 163 -31.67 12.48 10.96
N GLU A 164 -32.22 12.21 9.77
CA GLU A 164 -31.68 11.20 8.87
C GLU A 164 -30.21 11.50 8.53
N LYS A 165 -29.89 12.75 8.16
CA LYS A 165 -28.52 13.16 7.84
C LYS A 165 -27.58 13.19 9.04
N TYR A 166 -28.07 13.59 10.21
CA TYR A 166 -27.28 13.48 11.44
C TYR A 166 -26.93 12.01 11.74
N ASN A 167 -27.87 11.07 11.61
CA ASN A 167 -27.60 9.65 11.81
C ASN A 167 -26.59 9.09 10.79
N GLU A 168 -26.73 9.42 9.51
CA GLU A 168 -25.74 9.05 8.49
C GLU A 168 -24.33 9.55 8.87
N SER A 169 -24.21 10.78 9.40
CA SER A 169 -22.94 11.33 9.87
C SER A 169 -22.40 10.61 11.11
N VAL A 170 -23.26 10.20 12.05
CA VAL A 170 -22.87 9.40 13.23
C VAL A 170 -22.30 8.05 12.83
N GLU A 171 -22.93 7.38 11.85
CA GLU A 171 -22.43 6.12 11.29
C GLU A 171 -21.05 6.30 10.67
N LEU A 172 -20.86 7.32 9.82
CA LEU A 172 -19.56 7.63 9.23
C LEU A 172 -18.50 7.98 10.28
N CYS A 173 -18.86 8.73 11.32
CA CYS A 173 -17.92 9.03 12.41
C CYS A 173 -17.57 7.78 13.24
N ALA A 174 -18.39 6.74 13.23
CA ALA A 174 -18.11 5.52 13.99
C ALA A 174 -16.90 4.75 13.46
N ASP A 175 -16.56 4.94 12.20
CA ASP A 175 -15.38 4.35 11.58
C ASP A 175 -14.08 5.02 12.06
N TYR A 176 -14.16 6.20 12.69
CA TYR A 176 -12.99 7.03 12.97
C TYR A 176 -12.97 7.54 14.44
N PRO A 177 -12.13 6.95 15.30
CA PRO A 177 -11.99 7.37 16.70
C PRO A 177 -11.63 8.86 16.88
N GLU A 178 -10.90 9.44 15.91
CA GLU A 178 -10.50 10.85 15.88
C GLU A 178 -11.69 11.81 15.79
N LEU A 179 -12.85 11.33 15.29
CA LEU A 179 -14.08 12.11 15.16
C LEU A 179 -15.05 11.89 16.32
N SER A 180 -14.61 11.29 17.43
CA SER A 180 -15.44 10.96 18.59
C SER A 180 -16.13 12.17 19.23
N SER A 181 -15.45 13.31 19.33
CA SER A 181 -16.05 14.57 19.86
C SER A 181 -17.21 15.03 18.98
N LEU A 182 -16.97 15.16 17.67
CA LEU A 182 -18.00 15.55 16.71
C LEU A 182 -19.18 14.58 16.73
N LYS A 183 -18.91 13.26 16.80
CA LYS A 183 -19.94 12.23 16.91
C LYS A 183 -20.82 12.43 18.15
N GLU A 184 -20.22 12.72 19.29
CA GLU A 184 -20.94 12.97 20.54
C GLU A 184 -21.85 14.20 20.42
N ASP A 185 -21.35 15.28 19.82
CA ASP A 185 -22.12 16.51 19.65
C ASP A 185 -23.25 16.37 18.61
N ILE A 186 -23.06 15.56 17.56
CA ILE A 186 -24.15 15.18 16.64
C ILE A 186 -25.22 14.39 17.40
N LEU A 187 -24.84 13.43 18.24
CA LEU A 187 -25.79 12.63 19.03
C LEU A 187 -26.60 13.51 19.99
N LYS A 188 -25.96 14.44 20.71
CA LYS A 188 -26.66 15.41 21.55
C LYS A 188 -27.64 16.28 20.73
N THR A 189 -27.23 16.68 19.52
CA THR A 189 -28.08 17.44 18.60
C THR A 189 -29.30 16.64 18.17
N ILE A 190 -29.14 15.34 17.89
CA ILE A 190 -30.26 14.43 17.56
C ILE A 190 -31.21 14.29 18.76
N GLU A 191 -30.68 14.10 19.96
CA GLU A 191 -31.46 13.95 21.19
C GLU A 191 -32.29 15.20 21.50
N ALA A 192 -31.75 16.38 21.21
CA ALA A 192 -32.42 17.66 21.42
C ALA A 192 -33.38 18.05 20.29
N LEU A 193 -33.57 17.25 19.23
CA LEU A 193 -34.43 17.62 18.11
C LEU A 193 -35.90 17.84 18.56
N PRO A 194 -36.50 19.01 18.26
CA PRO A 194 -37.84 19.36 18.73
C PRO A 194 -38.92 18.80 17.80
N LEU A 195 -39.21 17.49 17.94
CA LEU A 195 -40.06 16.71 17.03
C LEU A 195 -41.53 16.61 17.42
N THR A 196 -41.93 17.17 18.57
CA THR A 196 -43.31 17.08 19.07
C THR A 196 -43.75 18.35 19.76
N VAL A 197 -45.06 18.63 19.74
CA VAL A 197 -45.71 19.67 20.54
C VAL A 197 -47.03 19.12 21.09
N GLN A 198 -47.30 19.26 22.40
CA GLN A 198 -48.43 18.58 23.08
C GLN A 198 -49.74 19.36 23.12
N GLY A 199 -49.94 20.32 22.22
CA GLY A 199 -51.19 21.09 22.19
C GLY A 199 -50.99 22.46 21.59
N SER A 200 -52.09 23.20 21.45
CA SER A 200 -52.09 24.60 21.00
C SER A 200 -52.28 25.59 22.14
N ASP A 201 -52.30 25.12 23.38
CA ASP A 201 -52.30 25.98 24.57
C ASP A 201 -50.92 26.61 24.82
N LEU A 202 -50.90 27.64 25.66
CA LEU A 202 -49.69 28.42 25.93
C LEU A 202 -48.60 27.58 26.61
N GLU A 203 -48.96 26.65 27.49
CA GLU A 203 -48.00 25.82 28.24
C GLU A 203 -47.30 24.82 27.30
N SER A 204 -48.04 24.22 26.38
CA SER A 204 -47.50 23.32 25.34
C SER A 204 -46.55 24.06 24.38
N ILE A 205 -46.86 25.32 24.06
CA ILE A 205 -46.01 26.16 23.22
C ILE A 205 -44.76 26.62 23.99
N ASP A 206 -44.89 26.95 25.28
CA ASP A 206 -43.77 27.36 26.14
C ASP A 206 -42.74 26.23 26.27
N GLY A 207 -43.18 25.00 26.57
CA GLY A 207 -42.29 23.84 26.61
C GLY A 207 -41.61 23.54 25.26
N TYR A 208 -42.28 23.82 24.14
CA TYR A 208 -41.66 23.69 22.82
C TYR A 208 -40.56 24.75 22.57
N LEU A 209 -40.69 25.94 23.15
CA LEU A 209 -39.65 26.97 23.08
C LEU A 209 -38.42 26.57 23.90
N ASP A 210 -38.60 25.91 25.03
CA ASP A 210 -37.50 25.34 25.81
C ASP A 210 -36.77 24.24 25.00
N ASP A 211 -37.51 23.34 24.34
CA ASP A 211 -36.93 22.32 23.45
C ASP A 211 -36.11 22.95 22.30
N LEU A 212 -36.59 24.07 21.75
CA LEU A 212 -35.88 24.83 20.71
C LEU A 212 -34.60 25.48 21.24
N GLU A 213 -34.59 25.95 22.49
CA GLU A 213 -33.41 26.50 23.14
C GLU A 213 -32.34 25.41 23.34
N ASP A 214 -32.74 24.26 23.88
CA ASP A 214 -31.86 23.10 24.07
C ASP A 214 -31.27 22.63 22.73
N PHE A 215 -32.11 22.55 21.69
CA PHE A 215 -31.67 22.22 20.33
C PHE A 215 -30.65 23.24 19.79
N ALA A 216 -30.92 24.54 19.96
CA ALA A 216 -30.03 25.59 19.46
C ALA A 216 -28.66 25.54 20.13
N ILE A 217 -28.61 25.23 21.44
CA ILE A 217 -27.37 25.06 22.18
C ILE A 217 -26.59 23.85 21.66
N ALA A 218 -27.26 22.69 21.53
CA ALA A 218 -26.62 21.47 21.03
C ALA A 218 -26.09 21.65 19.60
N LYS A 219 -26.89 22.25 18.70
CA LYS A 219 -26.52 22.55 17.32
C LYS A 219 -25.31 23.50 17.26
N ALA A 220 -25.28 24.54 18.08
CA ALA A 220 -24.17 25.48 18.11
C ALA A 220 -22.86 24.80 18.52
N GLN A 221 -22.91 23.91 19.53
CA GLN A 221 -21.76 23.14 19.98
C GLN A 221 -21.27 22.17 18.88
N MET A 222 -22.16 21.44 18.23
CA MET A 222 -21.81 20.61 17.06
C MET A 222 -21.18 21.43 15.93
N GLN A 223 -21.67 22.63 15.64
CA GLN A 223 -21.12 23.51 14.60
C GLN A 223 -19.71 24.00 14.92
N ILE A 224 -19.36 24.17 16.20
CA ILE A 224 -17.98 24.48 16.62
C ILE A 224 -17.06 23.31 16.25
N ASP A 225 -17.44 22.08 16.59
CA ASP A 225 -16.67 20.88 16.27
C ASP A 225 -16.55 20.68 14.74
N MET A 226 -17.60 20.98 13.98
CA MET A 226 -17.54 20.97 12.51
C MET A 226 -16.46 21.89 11.96
N VAL A 227 -16.30 23.10 12.53
CA VAL A 227 -15.27 24.06 12.08
C VAL A 227 -13.87 23.52 12.34
N PHE A 228 -13.62 22.93 13.52
CA PHE A 228 -12.32 22.30 13.81
C PHE A 228 -12.00 21.17 12.83
N VAL A 229 -13.00 20.34 12.51
CA VAL A 229 -12.84 19.27 11.51
C VAL A 229 -12.58 19.84 10.12
N GLU A 230 -13.29 20.89 9.70
CA GLU A 230 -13.07 21.55 8.41
C GLU A 230 -11.68 22.19 8.31
N GLU A 231 -11.15 22.77 9.39
CA GLU A 231 -9.79 23.31 9.42
C GLU A 231 -8.72 22.22 9.35
N SER A 232 -8.99 21.03 9.89
CA SER A 232 -8.03 19.93 9.87
C SER A 232 -7.72 19.42 8.45
N ILE A 233 -8.67 19.54 7.51
CA ILE A 233 -8.58 19.00 6.13
C ILE A 233 -8.07 20.01 5.08
N LYS A 234 -7.76 21.25 5.48
CA LYS A 234 -7.29 22.36 4.60
C LYS A 234 -5.79 22.31 4.39
#